data_AF-A0A2K9C2Y0-F1
#
_entry.id   AF-A0A2K9C2Y0-F1
#
_cell.length_a   1.000
_cell.length_b   1.000
_cell.length_c   1.000
_cell.angle_alpha   90.00
_cell.angle_beta   90.00
_cell.angle_gamma   90.00
#
_symmetry.space_group_name_H-M   'P 1'
#
loop_
_entity.id
_entity.type
_entity.pdbx_description
1 polymer ?
#
loop_
_entity_poly.entity_id
_entity_poly.type
_entity_poly.pdbx_seq_one_letter_code
_entity_poly.pdbx_strand_id
1 'polypeptide(L)'
;MILATNNTTAMPWWFWVIITILAIIGIVLGIWSFLSGFKSSNKINTNNAIEVILATKKYSWKQTDELPETSGLYIMFIGKRYDDKEFFIPIFIDKAQSIKAEVLKIKEQIYSNNKNSIGAEVTTYLLQKGLTATDINFYIVNVSENEIDKTLNEYLDLTKANKRGFKSK
;
A
#
# COMPACT_ATOMS: atom_id res chain seq x y z
N MET A 1 36.05 -77.51 6.68
CA MET A 1 35.99 -76.06 6.98
C MET A 1 36.12 -75.34 5.65
N ILE A 2 35.01 -74.84 5.09
CA ILE A 2 35.02 -74.10 3.82
C ILE A 2 34.74 -72.64 4.17
N LEU A 3 35.71 -71.78 3.89
CA LEU A 3 35.67 -70.34 4.13
C LEU A 3 34.65 -69.70 3.19
N ALA A 4 33.67 -68.99 3.75
CA ALA A 4 32.74 -68.16 2.97
C ALA A 4 33.51 -66.95 2.39
N THR A 5 33.56 -66.85 1.08
CA THR A 5 34.09 -65.69 0.36
C THR A 5 33.01 -64.60 0.29
N ASN A 6 33.29 -63.44 0.87
CA ASN A 6 32.42 -62.26 0.79
C ASN A 6 32.53 -61.65 -0.62
N ASN A 7 31.56 -61.93 -1.48
CA ASN A 7 31.44 -61.28 -2.79
C ASN A 7 30.83 -59.89 -2.60
N THR A 8 31.66 -58.86 -2.40
CA THR A 8 31.22 -57.46 -2.58
C THR A 8 31.13 -57.15 -4.07
N THR A 9 29.94 -57.32 -4.65
CA THR A 9 29.64 -56.80 -5.99
C THR A 9 29.69 -55.27 -5.94
N ALA A 10 30.84 -54.70 -6.32
CA ALA A 10 30.99 -53.28 -6.54
C ALA A 10 30.01 -52.83 -7.64
N MET A 11 29.22 -51.80 -7.36
CA MET A 11 28.32 -51.23 -8.37
C MET A 11 29.15 -50.74 -9.57
N PRO A 12 28.70 -51.01 -10.80
CA PRO A 12 29.41 -50.58 -11.99
C PRO A 12 29.61 -49.06 -12.03
N TRP A 13 30.79 -48.60 -12.46
CA TRP A 13 31.14 -47.18 -12.54
C TRP A 13 30.11 -46.33 -13.32
N TRP A 14 29.51 -46.89 -14.38
CA TRP A 14 28.50 -46.20 -15.19
C TRP A 14 27.24 -45.84 -14.41
N PHE A 15 26.91 -46.59 -13.34
CA PHE A 15 25.75 -46.32 -12.49
C PHE A 15 25.93 -45.02 -11.70
N TRP A 16 27.14 -44.77 -11.20
CA TRP A 16 27.49 -43.53 -10.51
C TRP A 16 27.38 -42.31 -11.43
N VAL A 17 27.79 -42.45 -12.70
CA VAL A 17 27.67 -41.38 -13.70
C VAL A 17 26.21 -40.98 -13.91
N ILE A 18 25.29 -41.95 -14.00
CA ILE A 18 23.86 -41.68 -14.17
C ILE A 18 23.28 -40.96 -12.95
N ILE A 19 23.61 -41.41 -11.73
CA ILE A 19 23.15 -40.78 -10.49
C ILE A 19 23.61 -39.31 -10.42
N THR A 20 24.87 -39.04 -10.77
CA THR A 20 25.40 -37.67 -10.76
C THR A 20 24.64 -36.77 -11.73
N ILE A 21 24.31 -37.25 -12.93
CA ILE A 21 23.55 -36.47 -13.93
C ILE A 21 22.14 -36.17 -13.41
N LEU A 22 21.43 -37.17 -12.86
CA LEU A 22 20.10 -36.95 -12.28
C LEU A 22 20.13 -35.97 -11.11
N ALA A 23 21.15 -36.03 -10.26
CA ALA A 23 21.31 -35.10 -9.14
C ALA A 23 21.48 -33.66 -9.63
N ILE A 24 22.28 -33.43 -10.67
CA ILE A 24 22.47 -32.09 -11.27
C ILE A 24 21.16 -31.56 -11.85
N ILE A 25 20.41 -32.39 -12.59
CA ILE A 25 19.11 -31.99 -13.15
C ILE A 25 18.12 -31.62 -12.04
N GLY A 26 18.06 -32.41 -10.97
CA GLY A 26 17.22 -32.13 -9.80
C GLY A 26 17.56 -30.81 -9.13
N ILE A 27 18.85 -30.49 -8.97
CA ILE A 27 19.32 -29.23 -8.38
C ILE A 27 18.92 -28.04 -9.26
N VAL A 28 19.12 -28.12 -10.58
CA VAL A 28 18.78 -27.04 -11.51
C VAL A 28 17.28 -26.74 -11.50
N LEU A 29 16.43 -27.78 -11.53
CA LEU A 29 14.98 -27.64 -11.46
C LEU A 29 14.52 -27.09 -10.09
N GLY A 30 15.15 -27.53 -9.00
CA GLY A 30 14.88 -27.03 -7.66
C GLY A 30 15.20 -25.54 -7.51
N ILE A 31 16.36 -25.11 -8.03
CA ILE A 31 16.77 -23.69 -8.03
C ILE A 31 15.82 -22.85 -8.91
N TRP A 32 15.39 -23.37 -10.07
CA TRP A 32 14.43 -22.69 -10.93
C TRP A 32 13.05 -22.51 -10.27
N SER A 33 12.53 -23.55 -9.62
CA SER A 33 11.28 -23.48 -8.87
C SER A 33 11.38 -22.55 -7.66
N PHE A 34 12.51 -22.56 -6.95
CA PHE A 34 12.74 -21.68 -5.81
C PHE A 34 12.82 -20.20 -6.25
N LEU A 35 13.55 -19.90 -7.33
CA LEU A 35 13.64 -18.54 -7.89
C LEU A 35 12.31 -18.05 -8.47
N SER A 36 11.52 -18.93 -9.09
CA SER A 36 10.19 -18.59 -9.62
C SER A 36 9.15 -18.39 -8.52
N GLY A 37 9.19 -19.20 -7.46
CA GLY A 37 8.25 -19.12 -6.33
C GLY A 37 8.41 -17.84 -5.52
N PHE A 38 9.64 -17.34 -5.35
CA PHE A 38 9.91 -16.09 -4.64
C PHE A 38 9.58 -14.81 -5.43
N LYS A 39 9.40 -14.90 -6.75
CA LYS A 39 9.07 -13.73 -7.59
C LYS A 39 7.57 -13.39 -7.62
N SER A 40 6.74 -14.19 -6.96
CA SER A 40 5.29 -13.97 -6.81
C SER A 40 4.92 -13.40 -5.43
N SER A 41 5.78 -12.56 -4.84
CA SER A 41 5.22 -11.47 -4.04
C SER A 41 4.65 -10.50 -5.05
N ASN A 42 3.33 -10.55 -5.26
CA ASN A 42 2.60 -9.52 -5.97
C ASN A 42 3.00 -8.18 -5.33
N LYS A 43 3.94 -7.47 -5.97
CA LYS A 43 4.06 -6.04 -5.82
C LYS A 43 2.69 -5.54 -6.25
N ILE A 44 1.82 -5.27 -5.28
CA ILE A 44 0.60 -4.52 -5.53
C ILE A 44 1.09 -3.27 -6.24
N ASN A 45 0.81 -3.16 -7.54
CA ASN A 45 1.13 -1.97 -8.28
C ASN A 45 0.48 -0.82 -7.51
N THR A 46 1.26 0.21 -7.18
CA THR A 46 0.79 1.38 -6.41
C THR A 46 -0.47 2.01 -7.03
N ASN A 47 -0.67 1.85 -8.34
CA ASN A 47 -1.90 2.23 -9.03
C ASN A 47 -3.15 1.47 -8.53
N ASN A 48 -3.07 0.16 -8.27
CA ASN A 48 -4.23 -0.63 -7.84
C ASN A 48 -4.70 -0.23 -6.43
N ALA A 49 -3.79 0.04 -5.51
CA ALA A 49 -4.16 0.41 -4.13
C ALA A 49 -4.92 1.75 -4.10
N ILE A 50 -4.53 2.68 -4.97
CA ILE A 50 -5.13 4.00 -5.02
C ILE A 50 -6.41 3.97 -5.83
N GLU A 51 -6.48 3.15 -6.87
CA GLU A 51 -7.75 2.82 -7.51
C GLU A 51 -8.74 2.20 -6.53
N VAL A 52 -8.30 1.36 -5.59
CA VAL A 52 -9.16 0.81 -4.52
C VAL A 52 -9.65 1.91 -3.57
N ILE A 53 -8.78 2.86 -3.17
CA ILE A 53 -9.18 4.02 -2.37
C ILE A 53 -10.18 4.89 -3.14
N LEU A 54 -9.88 5.20 -4.40
CA LEU A 54 -10.72 6.03 -5.27
C LEU A 54 -12.03 5.34 -5.66
N ALA A 55 -12.08 4.01 -5.63
CA ALA A 55 -13.29 3.20 -5.80
C ALA A 55 -14.16 3.16 -4.53
N THR A 56 -13.62 3.56 -3.38
CA THR A 56 -14.38 3.69 -2.14
C THR A 56 -15.35 4.86 -2.25
N LYS A 57 -16.45 4.82 -1.49
CA LYS A 57 -17.48 5.87 -1.52
C LYS A 57 -16.84 7.25 -1.28
N LYS A 58 -16.99 8.10 -2.29
CA LYS A 58 -16.48 9.46 -2.34
C LYS A 58 -17.49 10.43 -1.73
N TYR A 59 -17.02 11.30 -0.84
CA TYR A 59 -17.77 12.43 -0.31
C TYR A 59 -17.12 13.72 -0.80
N SER A 60 -17.85 14.49 -1.62
CA SER A 60 -17.36 15.80 -2.05
C SER A 60 -17.37 16.80 -0.90
N TRP A 61 -16.66 17.92 -1.05
CA TRP A 61 -16.67 19.04 -0.10
C TRP A 61 -18.07 19.51 0.35
N LYS A 62 -19.07 19.41 -0.54
CA LYS A 62 -20.46 19.79 -0.25
C LYS A 62 -21.24 18.71 0.50
N GLN A 63 -20.79 17.46 0.44
CA GLN A 63 -21.46 16.30 1.04
C GLN A 63 -20.85 15.92 2.40
N THR A 64 -20.01 16.77 2.99
CA THR A 64 -19.38 16.48 4.28
C THR A 64 -20.39 16.36 5.42
N ASP A 65 -21.57 16.97 5.29
CA ASP A 65 -22.62 16.89 6.30
C ASP A 65 -23.29 15.50 6.31
N GLU A 66 -23.22 14.79 5.19
CA GLU A 66 -23.69 13.41 4.98
C GLU A 66 -22.66 12.35 5.42
N LEU A 67 -21.50 12.76 5.96
CA LEU A 67 -20.50 11.83 6.46
C LEU A 67 -21.06 11.01 7.63
N PRO A 68 -20.80 9.70 7.67
CA PRO A 68 -21.15 8.88 8.83
C PRO A 68 -20.34 9.32 10.06
N GLU A 69 -21.00 9.33 11.22
CA GLU A 69 -20.35 9.42 12.53
C GLU A 69 -19.71 8.07 12.86
N THR A 70 -18.57 7.79 12.25
CA THR A 70 -17.80 6.56 12.45
C THR A 70 -16.35 6.89 12.82
N SER A 71 -15.74 6.00 13.60
CA SER A 71 -14.31 5.94 13.76
C SER A 71 -13.68 5.19 12.58
N GLY A 72 -12.41 5.46 12.30
CA GLY A 72 -11.68 4.78 11.23
C GLY A 72 -10.64 5.66 10.58
N LEU A 73 -10.30 5.31 9.34
CA LEU A 73 -9.38 6.10 8.51
C LEU A 73 -10.16 6.99 7.56
N TYR A 74 -9.68 8.21 7.39
CA TYR A 74 -10.16 9.11 6.37
C TYR A 74 -9.01 9.57 5.48
N ILE A 75 -9.33 9.78 4.22
CA ILE A 75 -8.39 10.17 3.19
C ILE A 75 -8.96 11.42 2.52
N MET A 76 -8.22 12.51 2.57
CA MET A 76 -8.51 13.71 1.80
C MET A 76 -7.62 13.71 0.56
N PHE A 77 -8.23 13.86 -0.61
CA PHE A 77 -7.53 13.95 -1.88
C PHE A 77 -8.05 15.14 -2.69
N ILE A 78 -7.14 15.95 -3.22
CA ILE A 78 -7.47 17.13 -4.00
C ILE A 78 -7.14 16.88 -5.46
N GLY A 79 -8.14 16.99 -6.33
CA GLY A 79 -7.96 16.80 -7.77
C GLY A 79 -8.80 15.67 -8.34
N LYS A 80 -8.65 15.47 -9.66
CA LYS A 80 -9.54 14.59 -10.44
C LYS A 80 -8.99 13.18 -10.61
N ARG A 81 -7.67 13.03 -10.67
CA ARG A 81 -6.98 11.77 -10.92
C ARG A 81 -5.68 11.74 -10.15
N TYR A 82 -5.36 10.58 -9.59
CA TYR A 82 -4.06 10.32 -9.00
C TYR A 82 -2.99 10.15 -10.09
N ASP A 83 -1.85 10.82 -9.93
CA ASP A 83 -0.68 10.69 -10.79
C ASP A 83 0.54 10.37 -9.91
N ASP A 84 1.10 9.17 -10.09
CA ASP A 84 2.25 8.69 -9.32
C ASP A 84 3.58 9.39 -9.71
N LYS A 85 3.59 10.06 -10.86
CA LYS A 85 4.76 10.78 -11.41
C LYS A 85 4.90 12.18 -10.82
N GLU A 86 3.84 12.76 -10.27
CA GLU A 86 3.92 14.12 -9.69
C GLU A 86 4.75 14.16 -8.41
N PHE A 87 5.73 15.06 -8.32
CA PHE A 87 6.62 15.16 -7.16
C PHE A 87 5.85 15.24 -5.83
N PHE A 88 4.79 16.06 -5.80
CA PHE A 88 3.86 16.19 -4.69
C PHE A 88 2.51 15.57 -5.05
N ILE A 89 1.95 14.79 -4.14
CA ILE A 89 0.64 14.14 -4.28
C ILE A 89 -0.29 14.81 -3.28
N PRO A 90 -1.38 15.47 -3.70
CA PRO A 90 -2.27 16.20 -2.80
C PRO A 90 -3.23 15.27 -2.04
N ILE A 91 -2.64 14.35 -1.28
CA ILE A 91 -3.32 13.38 -0.44
C ILE A 91 -2.92 13.60 1.02
N PHE A 92 -3.89 13.40 1.90
CA PHE A 92 -3.72 13.35 3.34
C PHE A 92 -4.48 12.14 3.86
N ILE A 93 -3.87 11.40 4.77
CA ILE A 93 -4.44 10.17 5.33
C ILE A 93 -4.21 10.22 6.82
N ASP A 94 -5.28 10.09 7.60
CA ASP A 94 -5.19 10.05 9.05
C ASP A 94 -6.31 9.20 9.65
N LYS A 95 -6.18 8.89 10.94
CA LYS A 95 -7.19 8.21 11.74
C LYS A 95 -7.98 9.20 12.59
N ALA A 96 -9.26 8.93 12.80
CA ALA A 96 -10.10 9.73 13.67
C ALA A 96 -11.07 8.86 14.48
N GLN A 97 -11.39 9.30 15.70
CA GLN A 97 -12.46 8.72 16.52
C GLN A 97 -13.85 9.14 16.01
N SER A 98 -13.99 10.38 15.53
CA SER A 98 -15.13 10.84 14.73
C SER A 98 -14.60 11.44 13.44
N ILE A 99 -14.77 10.72 12.33
CA ILE A 99 -14.35 11.18 11.01
C ILE A 99 -15.11 12.45 10.61
N LYS A 100 -16.41 12.53 10.90
CA LYS A 100 -17.21 13.71 10.58
C LYS A 100 -16.71 14.95 11.31
N ALA A 101 -16.43 14.86 12.62
CA ALA A 101 -15.90 15.98 13.39
C ALA A 101 -14.53 16.44 12.85
N GLU A 102 -13.62 15.51 12.55
CA GLU A 102 -12.29 15.87 12.07
C GLU A 102 -12.34 16.49 10.66
N VAL A 103 -13.19 15.98 9.76
CA VAL A 103 -13.37 16.59 8.44
C VAL A 103 -13.96 18.00 8.55
N LEU A 104 -14.95 18.22 9.41
CA LEU A 104 -15.52 19.56 9.63
C LEU A 104 -14.48 20.53 10.19
N LYS A 105 -13.62 20.07 11.10
CA LYS A 105 -12.50 20.86 11.63
C LYS A 105 -11.47 21.19 10.55
N ILE A 106 -11.15 20.26 9.65
CA ILE A 106 -10.29 20.55 8.47
C ILE A 106 -10.94 21.61 7.58
N LYS A 107 -12.25 21.53 7.33
CA LYS A 107 -12.97 22.57 6.57
C LYS A 107 -12.83 23.94 7.23
N GLU A 108 -13.06 24.01 8.53
CA GLU A 108 -12.94 25.25 9.30
C GLU A 108 -11.51 25.81 9.26
N GLN A 109 -10.49 24.96 9.34
CA GLN A 109 -9.09 25.36 9.21
C GLN A 109 -8.76 25.93 7.83
N ILE A 110 -9.30 25.34 6.77
CA ILE A 110 -9.15 25.82 5.38
C ILE A 110 -9.82 27.20 5.22
N TYR A 111 -11.04 27.36 5.74
CA TYR A 111 -11.76 28.64 5.69
C TYR A 111 -11.11 29.75 6.53
N SER A 112 -10.61 29.40 7.72
CA SER A 112 -10.02 30.36 8.67
C SER A 112 -8.60 30.77 8.30
N ASN A 113 -8.00 30.14 7.27
CA ASN A 113 -6.63 30.37 6.82
C ASN A 113 -5.60 30.36 7.97
N ASN A 114 -5.76 29.41 8.89
CA ASN A 114 -4.88 29.29 10.05
C ASN A 114 -3.50 28.78 9.60
N LYS A 115 -2.50 29.67 9.62
CA LYS A 115 -1.15 29.48 9.08
C LYS A 115 -0.37 28.27 9.63
N ASN A 116 -0.75 27.75 10.79
CA ASN A 116 -0.06 26.62 11.43
C ASN A 116 -0.80 25.28 11.29
N SER A 117 -1.87 25.24 10.50
CA SER A 117 -2.69 24.05 10.32
C SER A 117 -2.52 23.44 8.93
N ILE A 118 -2.94 22.19 8.77
CA ILE A 118 -3.03 21.54 7.46
C ILE A 118 -3.91 22.32 6.48
N GLY A 119 -4.88 23.09 7.00
CA GLY A 119 -5.71 23.99 6.21
C GLY A 119 -4.92 25.04 5.43
N ALA A 120 -3.82 25.57 5.97
CA ALA A 120 -2.98 26.53 5.25
C ALA A 120 -2.20 25.87 4.09
N GLU A 121 -1.70 24.66 4.29
CA GLU A 121 -1.02 23.89 3.24
C GLU A 121 -1.98 23.56 2.09
N VAL A 122 -3.19 23.13 2.44
CA VAL A 122 -4.27 22.84 1.48
C VAL A 122 -4.69 24.10 0.72
N THR A 123 -4.96 25.21 1.41
CA THR A 123 -5.34 26.48 0.78
C THR A 123 -4.25 26.98 -0.15
N THR A 124 -2.98 26.89 0.26
CA THR A 124 -1.84 27.28 -0.58
C THR A 124 -1.77 26.41 -1.84
N TYR A 125 -1.93 25.09 -1.71
CA TYR A 125 -1.95 24.18 -2.85
C TYR A 125 -3.09 24.48 -3.82
N LEU A 126 -4.31 24.70 -3.31
CA LEU A 126 -5.47 25.07 -4.13
C LEU A 126 -5.20 26.34 -4.94
N LEU A 127 -4.68 27.39 -4.30
CA LEU A 127 -4.34 28.65 -4.96
C LEU A 127 -3.26 28.47 -6.02
N GLN A 128 -2.19 27.73 -5.72
CA GLN A 128 -1.09 27.49 -6.65
C GLN A 128 -1.53 26.73 -7.91
N LYS A 129 -2.52 25.84 -7.79
CA LYS A 129 -3.02 25.01 -8.89
C LYS A 129 -4.29 25.56 -9.55
N GLY A 130 -4.81 26.71 -9.10
CA GLY A 130 -6.07 27.27 -9.58
C GLY A 130 -7.28 26.38 -9.30
N LEU A 131 -7.20 25.57 -8.24
CA LEU A 131 -8.26 24.68 -7.79
C LEU A 131 -9.11 25.36 -6.72
N THR A 132 -10.30 24.81 -6.49
CA THR A 132 -11.25 25.32 -5.51
C THR A 132 -11.58 24.27 -4.46
N ALA A 133 -12.26 24.68 -3.38
CA ALA A 133 -12.66 23.74 -2.33
C ALA A 133 -13.54 22.60 -2.87
N THR A 134 -14.25 22.77 -3.99
CA THR A 134 -15.04 21.69 -4.59
C THR A 134 -14.21 20.58 -5.23
N ASP A 135 -12.91 20.81 -5.44
CA ASP A 135 -11.97 19.81 -5.94
C ASP A 135 -11.43 18.90 -4.81
N ILE A 136 -11.76 19.20 -3.56
CA ILE A 136 -11.42 18.39 -2.39
C ILE A 136 -12.46 17.26 -2.24
N ASN A 137 -11.94 16.05 -2.09
CA ASN A 137 -12.73 14.85 -1.94
C ASN A 137 -12.27 14.05 -0.72
N PHE A 138 -13.23 13.52 0.02
CA PHE A 138 -12.99 12.67 1.19
C PHE A 138 -13.40 11.23 0.89
N TYR A 139 -12.57 10.29 1.32
CA TYR A 139 -12.83 8.86 1.26
C TYR A 139 -12.72 8.31 2.67
N ILE A 140 -13.60 7.38 3.02
CA ILE A 140 -13.66 6.78 4.34
C ILE A 140 -13.34 5.30 4.21
N VAL A 141 -12.40 4.83 5.01
CA VAL A 141 -12.07 3.41 5.09
C VAL A 141 -12.44 2.94 6.49
N ASN A 142 -13.47 2.09 6.55
CA ASN A 142 -13.87 1.43 7.79
C ASN A 142 -12.88 0.31 8.07
N VAL A 143 -12.10 0.45 9.13
CA VAL A 143 -11.10 -0.53 9.57
C VAL A 143 -11.39 -0.88 11.01
N SER A 144 -11.13 -2.13 11.39
CA SER A 144 -11.21 -2.56 12.79
C SER A 144 -10.19 -1.78 13.65
N GLU A 145 -10.53 -1.46 14.90
CA GLU A 145 -9.64 -0.71 15.80
C GLU A 145 -8.27 -1.37 15.97
N ASN A 146 -8.23 -2.71 15.92
CA ASN A 146 -7.01 -3.49 16.08
C ASN A 146 -6.08 -3.43 14.85
N GLU A 147 -6.60 -3.07 13.68
CA GLU A 147 -5.85 -3.03 12.43
C GLU A 147 -5.60 -1.60 11.95
N ILE A 148 -6.23 -0.59 12.57
CA ILE A 148 -6.23 0.79 12.10
C ILE A 148 -4.82 1.35 11.87
N ASP A 149 -3.88 1.08 12.78
CA ASP A 149 -2.50 1.57 12.68
C ASP A 149 -1.70 0.84 11.59
N LYS A 150 -1.93 -0.46 11.44
CA LYS A 150 -1.30 -1.25 10.39
C LYS A 150 -1.79 -0.79 9.02
N THR A 151 -3.11 -0.65 8.88
CA THR A 151 -3.74 -0.21 7.65
C THR A 151 -3.38 1.25 7.31
N LEU A 152 -3.27 2.13 8.31
CA LEU A 152 -2.78 3.50 8.11
C LEU A 152 -1.38 3.50 7.52
N ASN A 153 -0.45 2.76 8.12
CA ASN A 153 0.93 2.67 7.64
C ASN A 153 0.99 2.08 6.22
N GLU A 154 0.21 1.04 5.95
CA GLU A 154 0.11 0.43 4.63
C GLU A 154 -0.37 1.45 3.58
N TYR A 155 -1.42 2.22 3.87
CA TYR A 155 -1.90 3.27 2.97
C TYR A 155 -0.90 4.41 2.80
N LEU A 156 -0.23 4.85 3.87
CA LEU A 156 0.81 5.88 3.80
C LEU A 156 1.99 5.44 2.93
N ASP A 157 2.40 4.18 3.03
CA ASP A 157 3.50 3.62 2.25
C ASP A 157 3.12 3.42 0.78
N LEU A 158 1.93 2.88 0.52
CA LEU A 158 1.40 2.66 -0.84
C LEU A 158 1.21 3.97 -1.60
N THR A 159 0.63 4.97 -0.93
CA THR A 159 0.40 6.30 -1.53
C THR A 159 1.62 7.19 -1.52
N LYS A 160 2.66 6.81 -0.76
CA LYS A 160 3.82 7.64 -0.42
C LYS A 160 3.42 8.98 0.22
N ALA A 161 2.23 9.07 0.81
CA ALA A 161 1.69 10.30 1.40
C ALA A 161 2.61 10.87 2.50
N ASN A 162 3.26 10.02 3.29
CA ASN A 162 4.20 10.46 4.33
C ASN A 162 5.39 11.26 3.75
N LYS A 163 5.80 10.95 2.51
CA LYS A 163 6.96 11.60 1.85
C LYS A 163 6.55 12.70 0.88
N ARG A 164 5.41 12.53 0.20
CA ARG A 164 5.00 13.36 -0.96
C ARG A 164 3.66 14.06 -0.77
N GLY A 165 2.94 13.79 0.31
CA GLY A 165 1.62 14.36 0.60
C GLY A 165 1.63 15.44 1.66
N PHE A 166 0.43 15.87 2.04
CA PHE A 166 0.24 16.78 3.16
C PHE A 166 0.61 16.06 4.45
N LYS A 167 1.25 16.78 5.38
CA LYS A 167 1.73 16.19 6.63
C LYS A 167 0.86 16.63 7.79
N SER A 168 0.49 15.68 8.63
CA SER A 168 0.01 15.98 9.98
C SER A 168 1.24 16.43 10.79
N LYS A 169 1.23 17.67 11.28
CA LYS A 169 2.30 18.23 12.13
C LYS A 169 2.00 17.97 13.60
#